data_AF-A0A9P7JT17-F1
#
_entry.id   AF-A0A9P7JT17-F1
#
_cell.length_a   1.000
_cell.length_b   1.000
_cell.length_c   1.000
_cell.angle_alpha   90.00
_cell.angle_beta   90.00
_cell.angle_gamma   90.00
#
_symmetry.space_group_name_H-M   'P 1'
#
loop_
_entity.id
_entity.type
_entity.pdbx_description
1 polymer ?
#
loop_
_entity_poly.entity_id
_entity_poly.type
_entity_poly.pdbx_seq_one_letter_code
_entity_poly.pdbx_strand_id
1 'polypeptide(L)'
;MVGVQFDKKDIVRIDKSSALPRFANALLEQFQITLWTRYGGDLSDDSTGITYRESNLITAICLVLESAKNYYNPSFLAMRNLDMCRKLYSRVRSSEKNSPLELLGVPQSALRFTLAAAGVSRDPADLWNNQYFWTGDAHSPEDFDWLVDCLEYLDPNDQEAVFDILLLLLVVIKVRSSPAKRHQFFKSLIACMGSHMPAHLRHAALRLAHSAREEMVSIDAIDNAELRDMILTEFSPAILTAVCPQPGVTPSDDDPDCFFHYERDLCYLELLFALARNSNWHPHLVEDHIDRCISIAAQRYSLSLHAFYLAGILLRIAPEQSSVAILNSITGQQWWDTISNAWFHAPYIVNDIHCFEFLPDLVEGTKRYMHTAKELDLKSFIVYVDRVLNAPEMRDAQQGEGESVAIAVKELRTAASDMLEKLVSSQGVVTSP
;
A
#
# COMPACT_ATOMS: atom_id res chain seq x y z
N MET A 1 -41.82 -12.41 12.58
CA MET A 1 -41.82 -13.05 11.25
C MET A 1 -41.37 -12.00 10.26
N VAL A 2 -40.16 -12.10 9.71
CA VAL A 2 -39.63 -11.12 8.74
C VAL A 2 -40.20 -11.50 7.38
N GLY A 3 -41.00 -10.63 6.77
CA GLY A 3 -41.54 -10.86 5.44
C GLY A 3 -40.48 -10.56 4.39
N VAL A 4 -39.91 -11.59 3.77
CA VAL A 4 -39.10 -11.45 2.56
C VAL A 4 -40.03 -11.63 1.37
N GLN A 5 -40.26 -10.55 0.61
CA GLN A 5 -41.10 -10.58 -0.57
C GLN A 5 -40.22 -10.63 -1.82
N PHE A 6 -40.33 -11.72 -2.58
CA PHE A 6 -39.67 -11.87 -3.87
C PHE A 6 -40.61 -11.35 -4.96
N ASP A 7 -40.22 -10.27 -5.64
CA ASP A 7 -40.90 -9.83 -6.86
C ASP A 7 -40.37 -10.64 -8.06
N LYS A 8 -41.17 -10.76 -9.13
CA LYS A 8 -40.85 -11.45 -10.39
C LYS A 8 -39.62 -10.90 -11.15
N LYS A 9 -38.91 -9.93 -10.57
CA LYS A 9 -37.70 -9.29 -11.10
C LYS A 9 -36.47 -9.46 -10.19
N ASP A 10 -36.51 -10.37 -9.22
CA ASP A 10 -35.38 -10.67 -8.30
C ASP A 10 -34.86 -9.46 -7.50
N ILE A 11 -35.73 -8.48 -7.20
CA ILE A 11 -35.36 -7.35 -6.33
C ILE A 11 -35.80 -7.65 -4.90
N VAL A 12 -34.83 -7.92 -4.02
CA VAL A 12 -35.07 -8.10 -2.57
C VAL A 12 -35.21 -6.72 -1.92
N ARG A 13 -36.43 -6.34 -1.50
CA ARG A 13 -36.64 -5.16 -0.65
C ARG A 13 -36.56 -5.56 0.81
N ILE A 14 -35.52 -5.09 1.50
CA ILE A 14 -35.36 -5.31 2.95
C ILE A 14 -35.69 -4.00 3.68
N ASP A 15 -36.67 -4.05 4.57
CA ASP A 15 -37.04 -2.92 5.43
C ASP A 15 -35.90 -2.64 6.43
N LYS A 16 -35.45 -1.37 6.54
CA LYS A 16 -34.28 -0.91 7.33
C LYS A 16 -34.51 -0.96 8.86
N SER A 17 -35.34 -1.88 9.33
CA SER A 17 -35.66 -2.07 10.74
C SER A 17 -34.54 -2.79 11.50
N SER A 18 -34.62 -2.78 12.84
CA SER A 18 -33.76 -3.55 13.76
C SER A 18 -33.75 -5.08 13.54
N ALA A 19 -34.49 -5.58 12.54
CA ALA A 19 -34.50 -6.98 12.12
C ALA A 19 -33.39 -7.34 11.12
N LEU A 20 -32.82 -6.37 10.38
CA LEU A 20 -31.74 -6.62 9.42
C LEU A 20 -30.51 -7.30 10.08
N PRO A 21 -30.09 -6.90 11.31
CA PRO A 21 -28.98 -7.55 12.01
C PRO A 21 -29.28 -8.97 12.51
N ARG A 22 -30.56 -9.30 12.70
CA ARG A 22 -30.96 -10.67 13.07
C ARG A 22 -31.09 -11.54 11.83
N PHE A 23 -31.57 -10.96 10.73
CA PHE A 23 -31.73 -11.63 9.46
C PHE A 23 -30.39 -12.01 8.83
N ALA A 24 -29.40 -11.11 8.78
CA ALA A 24 -28.10 -11.46 8.21
C ALA A 24 -27.33 -12.46 9.11
N ASN A 25 -27.45 -12.39 10.44
CA ASN A 25 -26.96 -13.44 11.34
C ASN A 25 -27.63 -14.80 11.09
N ALA A 26 -28.96 -14.83 10.91
CA ALA A 26 -29.68 -16.07 10.61
C ALA A 26 -29.30 -16.64 9.23
N LEU A 27 -29.12 -15.77 8.22
CA LEU A 27 -28.63 -16.16 6.89
C LEU A 27 -27.20 -16.71 6.98
N LEU A 28 -26.33 -16.07 7.77
CA LEU A 28 -24.98 -16.53 8.03
C LEU A 28 -24.97 -17.91 8.70
N GLU A 29 -25.77 -18.10 9.76
CA GLU A 29 -25.88 -19.38 10.44
C GLU A 29 -26.40 -20.48 9.49
N GLN A 30 -27.43 -20.19 8.69
CA GLN A 30 -27.95 -21.13 7.70
C GLN A 30 -26.92 -21.43 6.60
N PHE A 31 -26.17 -20.43 6.15
CA PHE A 31 -25.10 -20.60 5.18
C PHE A 31 -23.98 -21.46 5.74
N GLN A 32 -23.54 -21.21 6.96
CA GLN A 32 -22.53 -21.99 7.65
C GLN A 32 -23.00 -23.43 7.89
N ILE A 33 -24.25 -23.63 8.30
CA ILE A 33 -24.85 -24.97 8.44
C ILE A 33 -24.89 -25.67 7.08
N THR A 34 -25.29 -24.99 6.01
CA THR A 34 -25.37 -25.57 4.66
C THR A 34 -23.99 -25.98 4.15
N LEU A 35 -23.00 -25.09 4.26
CA LEU A 35 -21.60 -25.39 3.93
C LEU A 35 -21.07 -26.53 4.79
N TRP A 36 -21.29 -26.50 6.11
CA TRP A 36 -20.78 -27.52 7.01
C TRP A 36 -21.44 -28.89 6.82
N THR A 37 -22.74 -28.94 6.57
CA THR A 37 -23.47 -30.20 6.36
C THR A 37 -23.04 -30.85 5.05
N ARG A 38 -22.76 -30.04 4.02
CA ARG A 38 -22.40 -30.53 2.68
C ARG A 38 -20.91 -30.85 2.53
N TYR A 39 -20.04 -30.10 3.21
CA TYR A 39 -18.58 -30.24 3.11
C TYR A 39 -17.92 -30.73 4.41
N GLY A 40 -18.70 -31.07 5.43
CA GLY A 40 -18.23 -31.53 6.75
C GLY A 40 -18.77 -32.88 7.21
N GLY A 41 -19.57 -33.57 6.40
CA GLY A 41 -19.81 -35.02 6.53
C GLY A 41 -18.82 -35.81 5.68
N ASP A 42 -18.66 -37.12 5.95
CA ASP A 42 -17.81 -38.03 5.14
C ASP A 42 -18.10 -37.83 3.66
N LEU A 43 -17.09 -37.30 2.94
CA LEU A 43 -17.13 -37.04 1.51
C LEU A 43 -17.21 -38.40 0.78
N SER A 44 -18.43 -38.86 0.53
CA SER A 44 -18.71 -39.96 -0.38
C SER A 44 -18.83 -39.42 -1.81
N ASP A 45 -18.09 -40.08 -2.70
CA ASP A 45 -17.76 -39.91 -4.14
C ASP A 45 -18.65 -39.11 -5.13
N ASP A 46 -19.79 -38.52 -4.77
CA ASP A 46 -20.75 -37.98 -5.76
C ASP A 46 -20.79 -36.45 -5.88
N SER A 47 -19.73 -35.72 -5.48
CA SER A 47 -19.73 -34.23 -5.48
C SER A 47 -19.14 -33.60 -6.75
N THR A 48 -19.68 -33.89 -7.93
CA THR A 48 -19.44 -33.08 -9.15
C THR A 48 -20.60 -32.11 -9.36
N GLY A 49 -20.52 -30.95 -8.71
CA GLY A 49 -21.41 -29.84 -9.04
C GLY A 49 -21.65 -28.88 -7.89
N ILE A 50 -20.84 -27.83 -7.81
CA ILE A 50 -21.33 -26.57 -7.23
C ILE A 50 -22.47 -26.13 -8.15
N THR A 51 -23.70 -26.21 -7.65
CA THR A 51 -24.87 -25.90 -8.46
C THR A 51 -24.95 -24.38 -8.64
N TYR A 52 -25.35 -23.90 -9.82
CA TYR A 52 -25.63 -22.47 -10.12
C TYR A 52 -26.42 -21.76 -9.01
N ARG A 53 -27.28 -22.52 -8.31
CA ARG A 53 -28.09 -22.08 -7.16
C ARG A 53 -27.25 -21.64 -5.95
N GLU A 54 -26.12 -22.28 -5.70
CA GLU A 54 -25.22 -21.98 -4.56
C GLU A 54 -24.40 -20.72 -4.80
N SER A 55 -23.90 -20.53 -6.02
CA SER A 55 -23.26 -19.26 -6.42
C SER A 55 -24.22 -18.09 -6.21
N ASN A 56 -25.47 -18.23 -6.65
CA ASN A 56 -26.48 -17.17 -6.47
C ASN A 56 -26.83 -16.92 -5.00
N LEU A 57 -26.85 -17.96 -4.16
CA LEU A 57 -27.07 -17.80 -2.72
C LEU A 57 -25.92 -17.04 -2.07
N ILE A 58 -24.67 -17.40 -2.38
CA ILE A 58 -23.48 -16.72 -1.86
C ILE A 58 -23.49 -15.25 -2.29
N THR A 59 -23.73 -14.97 -3.57
CA THR A 59 -23.84 -13.60 -4.08
C THR A 59 -24.93 -12.83 -3.34
N ALA A 60 -26.11 -13.43 -3.14
CA ALA A 60 -27.20 -12.78 -2.40
C ALA A 60 -26.82 -12.49 -0.94
N ILE A 61 -26.12 -13.40 -0.25
CA ILE A 61 -25.67 -13.17 1.13
C ILE A 61 -24.58 -12.08 1.17
N CYS A 62 -23.63 -12.06 0.21
CA CYS A 62 -22.62 -11.01 0.11
C CYS A 62 -23.29 -9.62 -0.05
N LEU A 63 -24.25 -9.49 -0.95
CA LEU A 63 -25.00 -8.24 -1.15
C LEU A 63 -25.77 -7.80 0.10
N VAL A 64 -26.36 -8.76 0.84
CA VAL A 64 -27.04 -8.47 2.11
C VAL A 64 -26.05 -8.00 3.18
N LEU A 65 -24.86 -8.60 3.28
CA LEU A 65 -23.83 -8.16 4.22
C LEU A 65 -23.27 -6.79 3.88
N GLU A 66 -22.96 -6.53 2.61
CA GLU A 66 -22.54 -5.20 2.15
C GLU A 66 -23.58 -4.13 2.52
N SER A 67 -24.86 -4.46 2.33
CA SER A 67 -25.99 -3.59 2.72
C SER A 67 -26.14 -3.43 4.24
N ALA A 68 -25.67 -4.39 5.03
CA ALA A 68 -25.78 -4.44 6.48
C ALA A 68 -24.50 -4.05 7.22
N LYS A 69 -23.43 -3.64 6.52
CA LYS A 69 -22.10 -3.34 7.09
C LYS A 69 -22.11 -2.36 8.27
N ASN A 70 -23.10 -1.45 8.30
CA ASN A 70 -23.23 -0.45 9.36
C ASN A 70 -23.85 -0.99 10.67
N TYR A 71 -24.31 -2.24 10.70
CA TYR A 71 -25.06 -2.79 11.83
C TYR A 71 -24.37 -3.92 12.58
N TYR A 72 -23.20 -4.36 12.13
CA TYR A 72 -22.40 -5.39 12.78
C TYR A 72 -21.02 -4.86 13.10
N ASN A 73 -20.33 -5.52 14.03
CA ASN A 73 -18.88 -5.36 14.14
C ASN A 73 -18.24 -6.14 12.96
N PRO A 74 -17.75 -5.47 11.90
CA PRO A 74 -17.26 -6.12 10.69
C PRO A 74 -16.09 -7.05 11.01
N SER A 75 -15.27 -6.66 11.98
CA SER A 75 -14.09 -7.40 12.44
C SER A 75 -14.44 -8.80 12.96
N PHE A 76 -15.51 -8.94 13.74
CA PHE A 76 -15.90 -10.23 14.32
C PHE A 76 -16.42 -11.20 13.25
N LEU A 77 -17.21 -10.69 12.32
CA LEU A 77 -17.80 -11.49 11.25
C LEU A 77 -16.73 -11.98 10.27
N ALA A 78 -15.82 -11.07 9.86
CA ALA A 78 -14.66 -11.41 9.05
C ALA A 78 -13.82 -12.50 9.71
N MET A 79 -13.62 -12.47 11.03
CA MET A 79 -12.75 -13.44 11.73
C MET A 79 -13.34 -14.83 11.68
N ARG A 80 -14.63 -14.94 11.96
CA ARG A 80 -15.35 -16.21 11.92
C ARG A 80 -15.35 -16.80 10.51
N ASN A 81 -15.48 -15.95 9.50
CA ASN A 81 -15.44 -16.39 8.10
C ASN A 81 -14.03 -16.81 7.68
N LEU A 82 -13.00 -16.09 8.13
CA LEU A 82 -11.61 -16.44 7.86
C LEU A 82 -11.21 -17.77 8.53
N ASP A 83 -11.61 -18.00 9.78
CA ASP A 83 -11.41 -19.29 10.46
C ASP A 83 -12.14 -20.43 9.75
N MET A 84 -13.33 -20.17 9.21
CA MET A 84 -14.04 -21.12 8.38
C MET A 84 -13.28 -21.42 7.07
N CYS A 85 -12.78 -20.40 6.38
CA CYS A 85 -11.95 -20.55 5.18
C CYS A 85 -10.71 -21.39 5.49
N ARG A 86 -10.01 -21.09 6.61
CA ARG A 86 -8.87 -21.86 7.09
C ARG A 86 -9.22 -23.33 7.34
N LYS A 87 -10.32 -23.62 8.02
CA LYS A 87 -10.77 -24.99 8.29
C LYS A 87 -11.11 -25.75 7.01
N LEU A 88 -11.78 -25.09 6.07
CA LEU A 88 -12.07 -25.66 4.75
C LEU A 88 -10.76 -25.98 4.03
N TYR A 89 -9.84 -25.01 3.95
CA TYR A 89 -8.52 -25.19 3.35
C TYR A 89 -7.75 -26.36 3.98
N SER A 90 -7.66 -26.44 5.31
CA SER A 90 -6.92 -27.52 5.99
C SER A 90 -7.49 -28.91 5.70
N ARG A 91 -8.83 -29.05 5.72
CA ARG A 91 -9.49 -30.33 5.37
C ARG A 91 -9.19 -30.73 3.94
N VAL A 92 -9.34 -29.75 3.08
CA VAL A 92 -9.16 -29.90 1.66
C VAL A 92 -7.71 -30.32 1.33
N ARG A 93 -6.71 -29.67 1.93
CA ARG A 93 -5.29 -30.02 1.82
C ARG A 93 -4.97 -31.42 2.36
N SER A 94 -5.68 -31.87 3.39
CA SER A 94 -5.51 -33.22 3.96
C SER A 94 -6.18 -34.34 3.15
N SER A 95 -7.03 -34.02 2.17
CA SER A 95 -7.68 -35.02 1.32
C SER A 95 -6.75 -35.45 0.19
N GLU A 96 -6.13 -36.63 0.30
CA GLU A 96 -5.24 -37.20 -0.73
C GLU A 96 -5.92 -37.42 -2.10
N LYS A 97 -7.25 -37.33 -2.18
CA LYS A 97 -8.04 -37.76 -3.35
C LYS A 97 -8.53 -36.64 -4.25
N ASN A 98 -8.42 -35.37 -3.85
CA ASN A 98 -9.07 -34.28 -4.59
C ASN A 98 -8.07 -33.55 -5.51
N SER A 99 -8.51 -33.28 -6.75
CA SER A 99 -7.70 -32.50 -7.70
C SER A 99 -7.61 -31.04 -7.26
N PRO A 100 -6.42 -30.39 -7.28
CA PRO A 100 -6.24 -28.98 -6.88
C PRO A 100 -7.21 -27.96 -7.52
N LEU A 101 -7.86 -28.31 -8.63
CA LEU A 101 -8.81 -27.48 -9.35
C LEU A 101 -10.24 -27.58 -8.78
N GLU A 102 -10.71 -28.74 -8.34
CA GLU A 102 -12.02 -28.90 -7.68
C GLU A 102 -12.03 -28.29 -6.27
N LEU A 103 -10.83 -28.08 -5.73
CA LEU A 103 -10.55 -27.53 -4.41
C LEU A 103 -10.94 -26.05 -4.21
N LEU A 104 -11.05 -25.25 -5.29
CA LEU A 104 -10.96 -23.78 -5.20
C LEU A 104 -12.30 -23.02 -5.29
N GLY A 105 -13.34 -23.61 -5.89
CA GLY A 105 -14.63 -22.91 -6.04
C GLY A 105 -15.35 -22.61 -4.72
N VAL A 106 -15.22 -23.49 -3.73
CA VAL A 106 -15.83 -23.31 -2.39
C VAL A 106 -15.03 -22.31 -1.54
N PRO A 107 -13.68 -22.37 -1.49
CA PRO A 107 -12.87 -21.32 -0.88
C PRO A 107 -13.12 -19.93 -1.48
N GLN A 108 -13.15 -19.77 -2.81
CA GLN A 108 -13.28 -18.44 -3.42
C GLN A 108 -14.56 -17.71 -2.98
N SER A 109 -15.67 -18.43 -2.93
CA SER A 109 -16.94 -17.89 -2.42
C SER A 109 -16.84 -17.47 -0.94
N ALA A 110 -16.17 -18.26 -0.11
CA ALA A 110 -15.96 -17.94 1.30
C ALA A 110 -14.96 -16.80 1.50
N LEU A 111 -13.94 -16.68 0.63
CA LEU A 111 -12.98 -15.57 0.62
C LEU A 111 -13.69 -14.26 0.28
N ARG A 112 -14.49 -14.23 -0.80
CA ARG A 112 -15.30 -13.06 -1.17
C ARG A 112 -16.28 -12.65 -0.08
N PHE A 113 -16.89 -13.63 0.56
CA PHE A 113 -17.75 -13.40 1.69
C PHE A 113 -17.00 -12.79 2.89
N THR A 114 -15.75 -13.21 3.10
CA THR A 114 -14.86 -12.67 4.14
C THR A 114 -14.47 -11.22 3.81
N LEU A 115 -14.14 -10.92 2.55
CA LEU A 115 -13.86 -9.55 2.08
C LEU A 115 -15.05 -8.62 2.29
N ALA A 116 -16.25 -9.04 1.85
CA ALA A 116 -17.48 -8.29 2.05
C ALA A 116 -17.78 -8.05 3.53
N ALA A 117 -17.59 -9.07 4.38
CA ALA A 117 -17.74 -8.96 5.83
C ALA A 117 -16.71 -8.01 6.46
N ALA A 118 -15.49 -7.95 5.92
CA ALA A 118 -14.44 -7.02 6.33
C ALA A 118 -14.64 -5.59 5.76
N GLY A 119 -15.66 -5.38 4.93
CA GLY A 119 -15.89 -4.09 4.26
C GLY A 119 -14.84 -3.75 3.21
N VAL A 120 -14.14 -4.75 2.68
CA VAL A 120 -13.12 -4.59 1.65
C VAL A 120 -13.79 -4.51 0.29
N SER A 121 -13.64 -3.37 -0.37
CA SER A 121 -14.06 -3.21 -1.76
C SER A 121 -13.13 -3.99 -2.69
N ARG A 122 -13.72 -4.60 -3.72
CA ARG A 122 -12.99 -5.21 -4.83
C ARG A 122 -12.78 -4.25 -5.99
N ASP A 123 -13.29 -3.01 -5.88
CA ASP A 123 -13.04 -1.98 -6.88
C ASP A 123 -11.55 -1.60 -6.83
N PRO A 124 -10.81 -1.73 -7.95
CA PRO A 124 -9.40 -1.32 -8.00
C PRO A 124 -9.17 0.15 -7.60
N ALA A 125 -10.14 1.04 -7.83
CA ALA A 125 -10.03 2.45 -7.43
C ALA A 125 -10.03 2.64 -5.90
N ASP A 126 -10.68 1.72 -5.18
CA ASP A 126 -10.78 1.75 -3.72
C ASP A 126 -9.51 1.26 -3.01
N LEU A 127 -8.62 0.57 -3.73
CA LEU A 127 -7.39 -0.02 -3.19
C LEU A 127 -6.48 1.01 -2.51
N TRP A 128 -6.46 2.22 -3.03
CA TRP A 128 -5.52 3.27 -2.60
C TRP A 128 -6.08 4.15 -1.49
N ASN A 129 -7.38 4.44 -1.54
CA ASN A 129 -8.04 5.36 -0.63
C ASN A 129 -8.40 4.72 0.70
N ASN A 130 -8.60 3.41 0.72
CA ASN A 130 -9.04 2.71 1.91
C ASN A 130 -7.84 2.15 2.67
N GLN A 131 -7.78 2.51 3.96
CA GLN A 131 -6.95 1.80 4.89
C GLN A 131 -7.74 0.62 5.44
N TYR A 132 -7.46 -0.57 4.91
CA TYR A 132 -8.05 -1.80 5.40
C TYR A 132 -7.39 -2.15 6.73
N PHE A 133 -8.13 -1.98 7.83
CA PHE A 133 -7.63 -2.36 9.14
C PHE A 133 -8.59 -3.31 9.82
N TRP A 134 -8.02 -4.39 10.31
CA TRP A 134 -8.67 -5.19 11.32
C TRP A 134 -8.55 -4.54 12.69
N THR A 135 -9.69 -4.28 13.34
CA THR A 135 -9.76 -3.94 14.76
C THR A 135 -10.21 -5.19 15.53
N GLY A 136 -9.25 -6.01 15.95
CA GLY A 136 -9.49 -7.29 16.64
C GLY A 136 -8.28 -7.72 17.46
N ASP A 137 -8.46 -8.76 18.29
CA ASP A 137 -7.40 -9.32 19.15
C ASP A 137 -6.12 -9.63 18.36
N ALA A 138 -4.98 -9.61 19.06
CA ALA A 138 -3.67 -9.85 18.45
C ALA A 138 -3.58 -11.28 17.88
N HIS A 139 -3.73 -11.41 16.58
CA HIS A 139 -3.41 -12.64 15.84
C HIS A 139 -1.92 -12.71 15.54
N SER A 140 -1.41 -13.94 15.53
CA SER A 140 -0.02 -14.21 15.16
C SER A 140 0.12 -14.26 13.63
N PRO A 141 1.28 -13.88 13.06
CA PRO A 141 1.60 -14.12 11.64
C PRO A 141 1.20 -15.51 11.13
N GLU A 142 1.46 -16.52 11.96
CA GLU A 142 1.27 -17.93 11.65
C GLU A 142 -0.22 -18.30 11.43
N ASP A 143 -1.16 -17.53 11.99
CA ASP A 143 -2.60 -17.73 11.77
C ASP A 143 -3.00 -17.49 10.31
N PHE A 144 -2.18 -16.78 9.54
CA PHE A 144 -2.43 -16.38 8.16
C PHE A 144 -1.52 -17.09 7.15
N ASP A 145 -0.61 -17.95 7.59
CA ASP A 145 0.31 -18.70 6.71
C ASP A 145 -0.41 -19.49 5.62
N TRP A 146 -1.62 -19.98 5.93
CA TRP A 146 -2.43 -20.72 4.98
C TRP A 146 -2.88 -19.87 3.78
N LEU A 147 -3.02 -18.54 3.94
CA LEU A 147 -3.30 -17.63 2.81
C LEU A 147 -2.11 -17.55 1.87
N VAL A 148 -0.89 -17.51 2.42
CA VAL A 148 0.34 -17.52 1.64
C VAL A 148 0.50 -18.88 0.94
N ASP A 149 0.17 -19.98 1.62
CA ASP A 149 0.12 -21.29 0.99
C ASP A 149 -0.84 -21.31 -0.20
N CYS A 150 -2.06 -20.80 -0.04
CA CYS A 150 -3.04 -20.76 -1.11
C CYS A 150 -2.48 -20.09 -2.38
N LEU A 151 -1.69 -19.01 -2.27
CA LEU A 151 -1.09 -18.33 -3.44
C LEU A 151 -0.19 -19.26 -4.26
N GLU A 152 0.45 -20.27 -3.66
CA GLU A 152 1.29 -21.23 -4.38
C GLU A 152 0.48 -22.35 -5.04
N TYR A 153 -0.66 -22.72 -4.45
CA TYR A 153 -1.51 -23.80 -4.96
C TYR A 153 -2.56 -23.33 -5.98
N LEU A 154 -2.85 -22.04 -6.03
CA LEU A 154 -3.80 -21.48 -7.00
C LEU A 154 -3.29 -21.69 -8.43
N ASP A 155 -4.22 -22.03 -9.33
CA ASP A 155 -3.95 -21.99 -10.76
C ASP A 155 -3.50 -20.57 -11.12
N PRO A 156 -2.33 -20.37 -11.75
CA PRO A 156 -1.88 -19.06 -12.23
C PRO A 156 -2.91 -18.36 -13.13
N ASN A 157 -3.84 -19.10 -13.72
CA ASN A 157 -4.93 -18.56 -14.53
C ASN A 157 -6.14 -18.08 -13.70
N ASP A 158 -6.28 -18.46 -12.42
CA ASP A 158 -7.34 -17.99 -11.53
C ASP A 158 -6.96 -16.68 -10.85
N GLN A 159 -6.82 -15.64 -11.67
CA GLN A 159 -6.41 -14.30 -11.26
C GLN A 159 -7.37 -13.68 -10.23
N GLU A 160 -8.66 -14.02 -10.28
CA GLU A 160 -9.67 -13.52 -9.35
C GLU A 160 -9.48 -14.09 -7.94
N ALA A 161 -9.18 -15.38 -7.80
CA ALA A 161 -8.87 -15.96 -6.50
C ALA A 161 -7.58 -15.39 -5.92
N VAL A 162 -6.54 -15.21 -6.75
CA VAL A 162 -5.29 -14.55 -6.34
C VAL A 162 -5.58 -13.14 -5.82
N PHE A 163 -6.37 -12.36 -6.56
CA PHE A 163 -6.74 -11.00 -6.17
C PHE A 163 -7.49 -10.99 -4.82
N ASP A 164 -8.46 -11.88 -4.64
CA ASP A 164 -9.22 -11.99 -3.40
C ASP A 164 -8.30 -12.31 -2.20
N ILE A 165 -7.29 -13.16 -2.40
CA ILE A 165 -6.29 -13.47 -1.37
C ILE A 165 -5.38 -12.27 -1.09
N LEU A 166 -4.91 -11.55 -2.11
CA LEU A 166 -4.09 -10.34 -1.91
C LEU A 166 -4.86 -9.27 -1.12
N LEU A 167 -6.15 -9.08 -1.42
CA LEU A 167 -7.01 -8.17 -0.66
C LEU A 167 -7.21 -8.62 0.79
N LEU A 168 -7.40 -9.92 1.04
CA LEU A 168 -7.46 -10.42 2.42
C LEU A 168 -6.14 -10.24 3.15
N LEU A 169 -5.04 -10.53 2.47
CA LEU A 169 -3.69 -10.28 2.97
C LEU A 169 -3.51 -8.81 3.34
N LEU A 170 -4.00 -7.85 2.55
CA LEU A 170 -3.98 -6.43 2.92
C LEU A 170 -4.70 -6.10 4.22
N VAL A 171 -5.82 -6.76 4.51
CA VAL A 171 -6.56 -6.57 5.77
C VAL A 171 -5.75 -7.08 6.96
N VAL A 172 -5.03 -8.19 6.79
CA VAL A 172 -4.35 -8.89 7.88
C VAL A 172 -2.88 -8.50 8.04
N ILE A 173 -2.20 -8.02 7.00
CA ILE A 173 -0.72 -7.85 6.94
C ILE A 173 -0.14 -6.71 7.78
N LYS A 174 -0.95 -6.01 8.60
CA LYS A 174 -0.35 -5.42 9.82
C LYS A 174 0.37 -6.49 10.66
N VAL A 175 -0.08 -7.73 10.56
CA VAL A 175 0.59 -8.91 11.05
C VAL A 175 1.63 -9.33 10.00
N ARG A 176 2.91 -9.15 10.34
CA ARG A 176 4.09 -9.47 9.49
C ARG A 176 3.97 -10.88 8.90
N SER A 177 4.64 -11.14 7.78
CA SER A 177 4.70 -12.53 7.29
C SER A 177 5.45 -13.39 8.30
N SER A 178 5.01 -14.64 8.53
CA SER A 178 5.76 -15.53 9.41
C SER A 178 7.15 -15.79 8.80
N PRO A 179 8.20 -15.97 9.63
CA PRO A 179 9.53 -16.29 9.12
C PRO A 179 9.55 -17.51 8.19
N ALA A 180 8.66 -18.48 8.43
CA ALA A 180 8.55 -19.70 7.62
C ALA A 180 7.93 -19.47 6.23
N LYS A 181 7.08 -18.45 6.08
CA LYS A 181 6.37 -18.15 4.81
C LYS A 181 6.91 -16.95 4.05
N ARG A 182 7.85 -16.22 4.64
CA ARG A 182 8.44 -15.02 4.03
C ARG A 182 8.94 -15.22 2.60
N HIS A 183 9.67 -16.30 2.33
CA HIS A 183 10.18 -16.57 0.98
C HIS A 183 9.04 -16.73 -0.05
N GLN A 184 8.05 -17.53 0.29
CA GLN A 184 6.89 -17.78 -0.56
C GLN A 184 6.04 -16.53 -0.75
N PHE A 185 5.89 -15.73 0.30
CA PHE A 185 5.18 -14.45 0.26
C PHE A 185 5.82 -13.49 -0.76
N PHE A 186 7.12 -13.23 -0.65
CA PHE A 186 7.81 -12.33 -1.59
C PHE A 186 7.82 -12.88 -3.01
N LYS A 187 8.07 -14.18 -3.19
CA LYS A 187 7.99 -14.82 -4.51
C LYS A 187 6.61 -14.63 -5.17
N SER A 188 5.53 -14.76 -4.40
CA SER A 188 4.17 -14.57 -4.89
C SER A 188 3.90 -13.11 -5.27
N LEU A 189 4.37 -12.16 -4.46
CA LEU A 189 4.27 -10.73 -4.77
C LEU A 189 5.00 -10.37 -6.08
N ILE A 190 6.23 -10.86 -6.26
CA ILE A 190 7.02 -10.65 -7.49
C ILE A 190 6.25 -11.16 -8.70
N ALA A 191 5.73 -12.39 -8.62
CA ALA A 191 4.94 -12.98 -9.70
C ALA A 191 3.69 -12.13 -10.02
N CYS A 192 2.96 -11.66 -9.00
CA CYS A 192 1.75 -10.85 -9.17
C CYS A 192 2.04 -9.45 -9.74
N MET A 193 3.23 -8.90 -9.51
CA MET A 193 3.68 -7.61 -10.08
C MET A 193 4.24 -7.72 -11.50
N GLY A 194 4.39 -8.94 -12.04
CA GLY A 194 4.96 -9.18 -13.36
C GLY A 194 4.17 -8.54 -14.50
N SER A 195 4.84 -8.13 -15.58
CA SER A 195 4.25 -7.36 -16.68
C SER A 195 3.10 -8.05 -17.43
N HIS A 196 3.03 -9.38 -17.35
CA HIS A 196 1.96 -10.18 -17.96
C HIS A 196 0.68 -10.26 -17.09
N MET A 197 0.74 -9.77 -15.84
CA MET A 197 -0.39 -9.76 -14.93
C MET A 197 -1.31 -8.56 -15.19
N PRO A 198 -2.64 -8.72 -15.00
CA PRO A 198 -3.59 -7.61 -15.02
C PRO A 198 -3.23 -6.49 -14.04
N ALA A 199 -3.61 -5.26 -14.37
CA ALA A 199 -3.36 -4.06 -13.56
C ALA A 199 -3.80 -4.24 -12.10
N HIS A 200 -5.03 -4.72 -11.85
CA HIS A 200 -5.56 -4.87 -10.50
C HIS A 200 -4.73 -5.84 -9.62
N LEU A 201 -4.16 -6.91 -10.20
CA LEU A 201 -3.26 -7.82 -9.49
C LEU A 201 -1.93 -7.16 -9.17
N ARG A 202 -1.31 -6.50 -10.16
CA ARG A 202 -0.06 -5.77 -9.97
C ARG A 202 -0.19 -4.71 -8.88
N HIS A 203 -1.29 -3.97 -8.92
CA HIS A 203 -1.59 -2.88 -8.00
C HIS A 203 -1.87 -3.40 -6.59
N ALA A 204 -2.66 -4.47 -6.43
CA ALA A 204 -2.88 -5.10 -5.13
C ALA A 204 -1.58 -5.64 -4.52
N ALA A 205 -0.74 -6.27 -5.33
CA ALA A 205 0.58 -6.74 -4.89
C ALA A 205 1.50 -5.58 -4.49
N LEU A 206 1.53 -4.48 -5.25
CA LEU A 206 2.26 -3.26 -4.89
C LEU A 206 1.75 -2.66 -3.58
N ARG A 207 0.43 -2.57 -3.41
CA ARG A 207 -0.17 -2.07 -2.16
C ARG A 207 0.19 -2.96 -0.98
N LEU A 208 0.27 -4.27 -1.20
CA LEU A 208 0.65 -5.24 -0.18
C LEU A 208 2.14 -5.15 0.15
N ALA A 209 2.99 -4.93 -0.85
CA ALA A 209 4.40 -4.60 -0.67
C ALA A 209 4.56 -3.35 0.19
N HIS A 210 3.81 -2.27 -0.11
CA HIS A 210 3.82 -1.06 0.71
C HIS A 210 3.45 -1.35 2.18
N SER A 211 2.45 -2.20 2.43
CA SER A 211 2.08 -2.61 3.79
C SER A 211 3.19 -3.39 4.51
N ALA A 212 3.99 -4.16 3.78
CA ALA A 212 5.12 -4.94 4.29
C ALA A 212 6.47 -4.17 4.30
N ARG A 213 6.48 -2.87 4.00
CA ARG A 213 7.73 -2.08 3.80
C ARG A 213 8.71 -2.13 4.97
N GLU A 214 8.25 -2.09 6.22
CA GLU A 214 9.15 -2.13 7.38
C GLU A 214 9.91 -3.47 7.50
N GLU A 215 9.31 -4.57 7.03
CA GLU A 215 9.97 -5.88 6.94
C GLU A 215 11.09 -5.85 5.89
N MET A 216 10.86 -5.16 4.77
CA MET A 216 11.84 -5.00 3.69
C MET A 216 12.96 -4.00 4.02
N VAL A 217 12.69 -2.97 4.82
CA VAL A 217 13.74 -2.07 5.33
C VAL A 217 14.72 -2.84 6.22
N SER A 218 14.24 -3.86 6.93
CA SER A 218 15.02 -4.70 7.83
C SER A 218 15.67 -5.89 7.12
N ILE A 219 16.00 -5.76 5.83
CA ILE A 219 16.49 -6.88 5.01
C ILE A 219 17.81 -7.50 5.53
N ASP A 220 18.65 -6.72 6.20
CA ASP A 220 19.88 -7.21 6.83
C ASP A 220 19.64 -8.19 7.98
N ALA A 221 18.46 -8.12 8.60
CA ALA A 221 18.06 -9.05 9.65
C ALA A 221 17.53 -10.38 9.09
N ILE A 222 17.48 -10.55 7.77
CA ILE A 222 17.10 -11.81 7.12
C ILE A 222 18.33 -12.72 7.00
N ASP A 223 18.37 -13.75 7.84
CA ASP A 223 19.47 -14.75 7.84
C ASP A 223 19.56 -15.56 6.54
N ASN A 224 18.44 -15.69 5.82
CA ASN A 224 18.40 -16.41 4.56
C ASN A 224 18.95 -15.55 3.41
N ALA A 225 20.21 -15.83 3.03
CA ALA A 225 20.91 -15.12 1.97
C ALA A 225 20.23 -15.23 0.59
N GLU A 226 19.67 -16.39 0.24
CA GLU A 226 18.95 -16.59 -1.03
C GLU A 226 17.69 -15.73 -1.10
N LEU A 227 16.93 -15.68 0.00
CA LEU A 227 15.77 -14.81 0.09
C LEU A 227 16.16 -13.33 -0.01
N ARG A 228 17.21 -12.91 0.70
CA ARG A 228 17.71 -11.54 0.62
C ARG A 228 18.11 -11.17 -0.80
N ASP A 229 18.82 -12.05 -1.50
CA ASP A 229 19.26 -11.85 -2.88
C ASP A 229 18.06 -11.73 -3.84
N MET A 230 17.07 -12.62 -3.73
CA MET A 230 15.82 -12.54 -4.50
C MET A 230 15.06 -11.24 -4.23
N ILE A 231 14.94 -10.82 -2.98
CA ILE A 231 14.28 -9.55 -2.63
C ILE A 231 15.03 -8.36 -3.25
N LEU A 232 16.35 -8.32 -3.19
CA LEU A 232 17.10 -7.19 -3.77
C LEU A 232 17.06 -7.17 -5.30
N THR A 233 17.24 -8.33 -5.94
CA THR A 233 17.44 -8.43 -7.39
C THR A 233 16.15 -8.56 -8.20
N GLU A 234 15.12 -9.24 -7.68
CA GLU A 234 13.87 -9.49 -8.41
C GLU A 234 12.72 -8.60 -7.94
N PHE A 235 12.68 -8.25 -6.65
CA PHE A 235 11.58 -7.43 -6.11
C PHE A 235 11.63 -5.99 -6.61
N SER A 236 12.81 -5.39 -6.65
CA SER A 236 13.01 -4.01 -7.12
C SER A 236 12.45 -3.78 -8.53
N PRO A 237 12.85 -4.55 -9.56
CA PRO A 237 12.28 -4.38 -10.91
C PRO A 237 10.80 -4.77 -10.99
N ALA A 238 10.32 -5.68 -10.14
CA ALA A 238 8.90 -6.03 -10.07
C ALA A 238 8.04 -4.85 -9.57
N ILE A 239 8.50 -4.11 -8.54
CA ILE A 239 7.83 -2.88 -8.07
C ILE A 239 7.70 -1.88 -9.24
N LEU A 240 8.79 -1.67 -9.99
CA LEU A 240 8.77 -0.75 -11.13
C LEU A 240 7.77 -1.22 -12.20
N THR A 241 7.78 -2.52 -12.49
CA THR A 241 6.86 -3.14 -13.44
C THR A 241 5.39 -2.95 -13.02
N ALA A 242 5.09 -2.89 -11.72
CA ALA A 242 3.73 -2.69 -11.23
C ALA A 242 3.17 -1.27 -11.48
N VAL A 243 4.04 -0.25 -11.64
CA VAL A 243 3.63 1.15 -11.86
C VAL A 243 3.86 1.65 -13.27
N CYS A 244 4.66 0.95 -14.06
CA CYS A 244 4.91 1.30 -15.45
C CYS A 244 3.81 0.77 -16.38
N PRO A 245 3.40 1.55 -17.40
CA PRO A 245 2.57 1.04 -18.48
C PRO A 245 3.23 -0.14 -19.18
N GLN A 246 2.42 -1.07 -19.70
CA GLN A 246 2.95 -2.20 -20.45
C GLN A 246 3.70 -1.74 -21.72
N PRO A 247 4.84 -2.37 -22.07
CA PRO A 247 5.60 -2.02 -23.27
C PRO A 247 4.74 -2.11 -24.54
N GLY A 248 4.78 -1.07 -25.36
CA GLY A 248 4.03 -1.02 -26.62
C GLY A 248 2.56 -0.65 -26.49
N VAL A 249 2.07 -0.40 -25.27
CA VAL A 249 0.74 0.14 -25.03
C VAL A 249 0.85 1.62 -24.68
N THR A 250 0.09 2.47 -25.38
CA THR A 250 -0.10 3.87 -24.97
C THR A 250 -1.36 3.93 -24.12
N PRO A 251 -1.24 3.99 -22.78
CA PRO A 251 -2.42 4.02 -21.92
C PRO A 251 -3.21 5.31 -22.11
N SER A 252 -4.53 5.25 -21.96
CA SER A 252 -5.34 6.47 -21.82
C SER A 252 -5.10 7.10 -20.45
N ASP A 253 -5.43 8.39 -20.30
CA ASP A 253 -5.29 9.10 -19.02
C ASP A 253 -6.15 8.47 -17.90
N ASP A 254 -7.29 7.88 -18.25
CA ASP A 254 -8.19 7.18 -17.33
C ASP A 254 -7.84 5.70 -17.12
N ASP A 255 -6.76 5.20 -17.74
CA ASP A 255 -6.34 3.81 -17.59
C ASP A 255 -5.72 3.58 -16.19
N PRO A 256 -6.00 2.46 -15.50
CA PRO A 256 -5.30 2.13 -14.25
C PRO A 256 -3.77 2.10 -14.40
N ASP A 257 -3.27 1.80 -15.61
CA ASP A 257 -1.86 1.82 -15.99
C ASP A 257 -1.45 3.10 -16.72
N CYS A 258 -2.16 4.21 -16.52
CA CYS A 258 -1.76 5.50 -17.07
C CYS A 258 -0.36 5.89 -16.60
N PHE A 259 0.31 6.76 -17.38
CA PHE A 259 1.68 7.17 -17.10
C PHE A 259 1.86 7.79 -15.72
N PHE A 260 0.82 8.41 -15.15
CA PHE A 260 0.83 8.93 -13.80
C PHE A 260 -0.56 8.81 -13.18
N HIS A 261 -0.65 8.01 -12.13
CA HIS A 261 -1.84 7.82 -11.34
C HIS A 261 -1.52 8.25 -9.91
N TYR A 262 -2.16 9.33 -9.45
CA TYR A 262 -1.80 10.02 -8.21
C TYR A 262 -1.64 9.10 -7.01
N GLU A 263 -2.63 8.26 -6.70
CA GLU A 263 -2.61 7.44 -5.48
C GLU A 263 -1.67 6.22 -5.59
N ARG A 264 -1.59 5.60 -6.79
CA ARG A 264 -0.66 4.50 -7.09
C ARG A 264 0.79 4.98 -6.99
N ASP A 265 1.12 6.08 -7.65
CA ASP A 265 2.47 6.64 -7.66
C ASP A 265 2.85 7.18 -6.28
N LEU A 266 1.91 7.70 -5.47
CA LEU A 266 2.17 8.03 -4.07
C LEU A 266 2.53 6.79 -3.25
N CYS A 267 1.74 5.71 -3.35
CA CYS A 267 2.02 4.44 -2.66
C CYS A 267 3.38 3.85 -3.04
N TYR A 268 3.76 3.98 -4.32
CA TYR A 268 5.07 3.58 -4.83
C TYR A 268 6.20 4.42 -4.22
N LEU A 269 6.07 5.75 -4.20
CA LEU A 269 7.09 6.62 -3.61
C LEU A 269 7.22 6.44 -2.10
N GLU A 270 6.12 6.22 -1.39
CA GLU A 270 6.14 5.88 0.04
C GLU A 270 6.94 4.60 0.31
N LEU A 271 6.73 3.57 -0.53
CA LEU A 271 7.49 2.32 -0.47
C LEU A 271 8.97 2.58 -0.72
N LEU A 272 9.33 3.25 -1.83
CA LEU A 272 10.74 3.54 -2.14
C LEU A 272 11.43 4.40 -1.08
N PHE A 273 10.72 5.39 -0.53
CA PHE A 273 11.22 6.24 0.54
C PHE A 273 11.54 5.44 1.80
N ALA A 274 10.71 4.45 2.14
CA ALA A 274 10.99 3.52 3.22
C ALA A 274 12.22 2.67 2.89
N LEU A 275 12.27 2.04 1.71
CA LEU A 275 13.41 1.20 1.29
C LEU A 275 14.75 1.95 1.32
N ALA A 276 14.76 3.23 0.94
CA ALA A 276 15.93 4.11 0.98
C ALA A 276 16.48 4.40 2.40
N ARG A 277 15.84 3.89 3.46
CA ARG A 277 16.42 3.92 4.83
C ARG A 277 17.52 2.89 5.02
N ASN A 278 17.59 1.90 4.13
CA ASN A 278 18.60 0.85 4.17
C ASN A 278 19.47 0.92 2.92
N SER A 279 20.78 1.12 3.11
CA SER A 279 21.73 1.36 2.02
C SER A 279 21.91 0.19 1.06
N ASN A 280 21.55 -1.04 1.44
CA ASN A 280 21.56 -2.17 0.51
C ASN A 280 20.55 -2.00 -0.64
N TRP A 281 19.50 -1.21 -0.44
CA TRP A 281 18.54 -0.91 -1.51
C TRP A 281 19.07 0.16 -2.47
N HIS A 282 20.04 0.99 -2.08
CA HIS A 282 20.45 2.15 -2.88
C HIS A 282 20.90 1.81 -4.31
N PRO A 283 21.72 0.76 -4.56
CA PRO A 283 22.09 0.39 -5.92
C PRO A 283 20.87 0.06 -6.80
N HIS A 284 19.91 -0.69 -6.25
CA HIS A 284 18.69 -1.10 -6.95
C HIS A 284 17.72 0.07 -7.17
N LEU A 285 17.61 0.97 -6.20
CA LEU A 285 16.83 2.21 -6.35
C LEU A 285 17.39 3.11 -7.44
N VAL A 286 18.73 3.18 -7.55
CA VAL A 286 19.40 3.96 -8.59
C VAL A 286 19.30 3.29 -9.95
N GLU A 287 19.45 1.97 -10.04
CA GLU A 287 19.40 1.24 -11.31
C GLU A 287 17.99 1.18 -11.89
N ASP A 288 17.00 0.84 -11.06
CA ASP A 288 15.64 0.54 -11.55
C ASP A 288 14.71 1.76 -11.49
N HIS A 289 14.81 2.61 -10.45
CA HIS A 289 13.71 3.53 -10.11
C HIS A 289 14.01 5.01 -10.38
N ILE A 290 15.28 5.39 -10.52
CA ILE A 290 15.64 6.81 -10.55
C ILE A 290 15.03 7.58 -11.74
N ASP A 291 15.01 6.97 -12.92
CA ASP A 291 14.46 7.58 -14.12
C ASP A 291 12.95 7.82 -13.98
N ARG A 292 12.26 6.87 -13.34
CA ARG A 292 10.84 7.01 -13.01
C ARG A 292 10.62 8.13 -12.00
N CYS A 293 11.41 8.21 -10.94
CA CYS A 293 11.35 9.31 -9.97
C CYS A 293 11.58 10.68 -10.63
N ILE A 294 12.58 10.79 -11.52
CA ILE A 294 12.86 12.03 -12.27
C ILE A 294 11.68 12.37 -13.19
N SER A 295 11.10 11.37 -13.87
CA SER A 295 9.92 11.56 -14.71
C SER A 295 8.72 12.08 -13.91
N ILE A 296 8.47 11.54 -12.71
CA ILE A 296 7.39 12.02 -11.84
C ILE A 296 7.67 13.46 -11.38
N ALA A 297 8.91 13.76 -10.97
CA ALA A 297 9.31 15.11 -10.57
C ALA A 297 9.13 16.14 -11.71
N ALA A 298 9.38 15.72 -12.96
CA ALA A 298 9.25 16.58 -14.14
C ALA A 298 7.80 16.93 -14.50
N GLN A 299 6.81 16.16 -14.05
CA GLN A 299 5.40 16.38 -14.42
C GLN A 299 4.77 17.63 -13.77
N ARG A 300 5.51 18.38 -12.94
CA ARG A 300 5.13 19.71 -12.41
C ARG A 300 3.72 19.80 -11.81
N TYR A 301 3.19 18.70 -11.27
CA TYR A 301 2.00 18.72 -10.43
C TYR A 301 2.39 19.31 -9.07
N SER A 302 2.40 20.64 -9.04
CA SER A 302 3.19 21.53 -8.18
C SER A 302 2.85 21.51 -6.68
N LEU A 303 2.02 20.60 -6.17
CA LEU A 303 1.47 20.69 -4.81
C LEU A 303 1.05 19.33 -4.24
N SER A 304 1.80 18.26 -4.49
CA SER A 304 1.46 16.94 -3.94
C SER A 304 2.52 16.36 -3.00
N LEU A 305 2.07 15.47 -2.11
CA LEU A 305 2.91 14.71 -1.16
C LEU A 305 4.08 13.97 -1.85
N HIS A 306 3.95 13.66 -3.15
CA HIS A 306 5.00 13.08 -3.97
C HIS A 306 6.32 13.85 -3.85
N ALA A 307 6.28 15.19 -3.80
CA ALA A 307 7.50 16.01 -3.73
C ALA A 307 8.32 15.71 -2.46
N PHE A 308 7.67 15.44 -1.33
CA PHE A 308 8.35 15.09 -0.10
C PHE A 308 9.07 13.74 -0.20
N TYR A 309 8.35 12.71 -0.65
CA TYR A 309 8.94 11.38 -0.81
C TYR A 309 10.03 11.35 -1.89
N LEU A 310 9.83 12.07 -3.01
CA LEU A 310 10.86 12.24 -4.05
C LEU A 310 12.12 12.90 -3.48
N ALA A 311 11.98 14.02 -2.76
CA ALA A 311 13.13 14.66 -2.12
C ALA A 311 13.84 13.69 -1.17
N GLY A 312 13.08 12.91 -0.42
CA GLY A 312 13.63 11.90 0.49
C GLY A 312 14.41 10.79 -0.17
N ILE A 313 13.83 10.18 -1.21
CA ILE A 313 14.51 9.14 -2.00
C ILE A 313 15.80 9.70 -2.58
N LEU A 314 15.72 10.85 -3.26
CA LEU A 314 16.84 11.49 -3.94
C LEU A 314 17.96 11.91 -2.99
N LEU A 315 17.63 12.48 -1.82
CA LEU A 315 18.61 12.92 -0.83
C LEU A 315 19.29 11.77 -0.10
N ARG A 316 18.61 10.63 0.09
CA ARG A 316 19.20 9.44 0.75
C ARG A 316 20.13 8.66 -0.18
N ILE A 317 19.82 8.56 -1.46
CA ILE A 317 20.68 7.86 -2.44
C ILE A 317 21.87 8.69 -2.92
N ALA A 318 21.77 10.01 -2.94
CA ALA A 318 22.80 10.88 -3.55
C ALA A 318 24.20 10.85 -2.89
N PRO A 319 24.37 10.82 -1.55
CA PRO A 319 25.68 10.88 -0.91
C PRO A 319 26.60 9.71 -1.28
N GLU A 320 26.03 8.51 -1.41
CA GLU A 320 26.79 7.28 -1.70
C GLU A 320 27.10 7.13 -3.19
N GLN A 321 26.34 7.81 -4.04
CA GLN A 321 26.31 7.59 -5.49
C GLN A 321 26.70 8.84 -6.29
N SER A 322 27.55 9.70 -5.72
CA SER A 322 28.06 10.93 -6.39
C SER A 322 28.75 10.69 -7.75
N SER A 323 29.10 9.44 -8.06
CA SER A 323 29.65 9.02 -9.36
C SER A 323 28.59 8.66 -10.42
N VAL A 324 27.32 8.55 -10.04
CA VAL A 324 26.24 8.13 -10.94
C VAL A 324 25.80 9.29 -11.82
N ALA A 325 26.04 9.14 -13.13
CA ALA A 325 25.77 10.15 -14.14
C ALA A 325 24.31 10.66 -14.16
N ILE A 326 23.36 9.81 -13.74
CA ILE A 326 21.92 10.13 -13.77
C ILE A 326 21.57 11.21 -12.73
N LEU A 327 22.08 11.13 -11.50
CA LEU A 327 21.81 12.17 -10.50
C LEU A 327 22.44 13.52 -10.90
N ASN A 328 23.53 13.48 -11.66
CA ASN A 328 24.18 14.66 -12.22
C ASN A 328 23.36 15.32 -13.34
N SER A 329 22.34 14.65 -13.90
CA SER A 329 21.43 15.29 -14.87
C SER A 329 20.38 16.18 -14.20
N ILE A 330 20.18 16.07 -12.89
CA ILE A 330 19.26 16.94 -12.14
C ILE A 330 19.96 18.29 -11.90
N THR A 331 19.45 19.34 -12.51
CA THR A 331 19.98 20.70 -12.35
C THR A 331 19.78 21.21 -10.92
N GLY A 332 20.62 22.16 -10.48
CA GLY A 332 20.47 22.78 -9.15
C GLY A 332 19.08 23.40 -8.93
N GLN A 333 18.46 23.95 -9.97
CA GLN A 333 17.09 24.47 -9.90
C GLN A 333 16.07 23.34 -9.70
N GLN A 334 16.18 22.21 -10.40
CA GLN A 334 15.27 21.07 -10.20
C GLN A 334 15.40 20.48 -8.79
N TRP A 335 16.62 20.43 -8.25
CA TRP A 335 16.85 20.07 -6.85
C TRP A 335 16.13 21.03 -5.90
N TRP A 336 16.32 22.33 -6.10
CA TRP A 336 15.67 23.35 -5.29
C TRP A 336 14.14 23.27 -5.37
N ASP A 337 13.58 23.15 -6.56
CA ASP A 337 12.13 23.05 -6.76
C ASP A 337 11.57 21.82 -6.03
N THR A 338 12.25 20.68 -6.11
CA THR A 338 11.85 19.44 -5.44
C THR A 338 11.89 19.59 -3.91
N ILE A 339 13.00 20.12 -3.37
CA ILE A 339 13.19 20.31 -1.93
C ILE A 339 12.24 21.37 -1.37
N SER A 340 12.06 22.49 -2.06
CA SER A 340 11.15 23.56 -1.64
C SER A 340 9.70 23.07 -1.55
N ASN A 341 9.26 22.26 -2.54
CA ASN A 341 7.95 21.63 -2.49
C ASN A 341 7.84 20.57 -1.37
N ALA A 342 8.92 19.85 -1.05
CA ALA A 342 8.92 18.96 0.12
C ALA A 342 8.65 19.74 1.42
N TRP A 343 9.26 20.91 1.60
CA TRP A 343 9.00 21.77 2.77
C TRP A 343 7.57 22.31 2.82
N PHE A 344 6.97 22.62 1.67
CA PHE A 344 5.56 22.99 1.62
C PHE A 344 4.65 21.90 2.20
N HIS A 345 5.00 20.62 1.98
CA HIS A 345 4.21 19.48 2.42
C HIS A 345 4.58 18.92 3.80
N ALA A 346 5.80 19.16 4.28
CA ALA A 346 6.28 18.67 5.57
C ALA A 346 5.29 18.90 6.73
N PRO A 347 4.65 20.08 6.91
CA PRO A 347 3.72 20.29 8.03
C PRO A 347 2.53 19.32 8.10
N TYR A 348 2.18 18.67 6.99
CA TYR A 348 1.03 17.75 6.92
C TYR A 348 1.37 16.30 7.26
N ILE A 349 2.67 15.96 7.35
CA ILE A 349 3.15 14.58 7.46
C ILE A 349 4.22 14.39 8.54
N VAL A 350 4.66 15.46 9.21
CA VAL A 350 5.60 15.37 10.35
C VAL A 350 5.05 14.61 11.57
N ASN A 351 3.76 14.26 11.54
CA ASN A 351 3.15 13.34 12.50
C ASN A 351 3.50 11.86 12.25
N ASP A 352 3.97 11.53 11.05
CA ASP A 352 4.56 10.24 10.75
C ASP A 352 6.02 10.22 11.20
N ILE A 353 6.37 9.25 12.05
CA ILE A 353 7.71 9.15 12.65
C ILE A 353 8.82 9.02 11.61
N HIS A 354 8.57 8.31 10.50
CA HIS A 354 9.57 8.10 9.45
C HIS A 354 9.77 9.37 8.61
N CYS A 355 8.71 10.17 8.44
CA CYS A 355 8.80 11.49 7.82
C CYS A 355 9.52 12.49 8.73
N PHE A 356 9.31 12.40 10.05
CA PHE A 356 10.03 13.20 11.04
C PHE A 356 11.53 12.88 11.07
N GLU A 357 11.90 11.59 11.07
CA GLU A 357 13.29 11.09 11.01
C GLU A 357 14.06 11.59 9.79
N PHE A 358 13.36 11.95 8.69
CA PHE A 358 13.96 12.47 7.46
C PHE A 358 14.29 13.97 7.50
N LEU A 359 13.72 14.75 8.43
CA LEU A 359 13.90 16.20 8.45
C LEU A 359 15.38 16.65 8.48
N PRO A 360 16.32 15.98 9.19
CA PRO A 360 17.74 16.32 9.12
C PRO A 360 18.33 16.23 7.71
N ASP A 361 18.04 15.16 6.96
CA ASP A 361 18.49 14.98 5.58
C ASP A 361 17.90 16.09 4.69
N LEU A 362 16.62 16.42 4.89
CA LEU A 362 15.95 17.50 4.19
C LEU A 362 16.60 18.86 4.49
N VAL A 363 16.97 19.12 5.75
CA VAL A 363 17.69 20.35 6.16
C VAL A 363 19.03 20.46 5.43
N GLU A 364 19.84 19.40 5.43
CA GLU A 364 21.16 19.40 4.80
C GLU A 364 21.06 19.52 3.27
N GLY A 365 20.10 18.82 2.66
CA GLY A 365 19.77 18.99 1.24
C GLY A 365 19.39 20.43 0.92
N THR A 366 18.58 21.06 1.77
CA THR A 366 18.16 22.45 1.58
C THR A 366 19.34 23.42 1.65
N LYS A 367 20.20 23.29 2.66
CA LYS A 367 21.41 24.12 2.78
C LYS A 367 22.28 24.01 1.52
N ARG A 368 22.39 22.81 0.94
CA ARG A 368 23.17 22.56 -0.27
C ARG A 368 22.62 23.29 -1.49
N TYR A 369 21.30 23.31 -1.69
CA TYR A 369 20.70 23.80 -2.94
C TYR A 369 20.02 25.17 -2.82
N MET A 370 19.80 25.73 -1.62
CA MET A 370 19.13 27.02 -1.45
C MET A 370 19.83 28.20 -2.12
N HIS A 371 21.12 28.09 -2.44
CA HIS A 371 21.86 29.12 -3.17
C HIS A 371 21.36 29.34 -4.61
N THR A 372 20.58 28.41 -5.18
CA THR A 372 19.94 28.58 -6.48
C THR A 372 18.57 29.25 -6.39
N ALA A 373 18.05 29.47 -5.19
CA ALA A 373 16.73 30.02 -4.96
C ALA A 373 16.62 31.49 -5.33
N LYS A 374 15.47 31.89 -5.84
CA LYS A 374 15.14 33.32 -6.04
C LYS A 374 14.61 33.92 -4.75
N GLU A 375 14.62 35.25 -4.67
CA GLU A 375 14.13 35.99 -3.50
C GLU A 375 12.68 35.61 -3.11
N LEU A 376 11.77 35.52 -4.09
CA LEU A 376 10.38 35.15 -3.86
C LEU A 376 10.24 33.69 -3.38
N ASP A 377 11.09 32.79 -3.88
CA ASP A 377 11.08 31.38 -3.50
C ASP A 377 11.56 31.21 -2.06
N LEU A 378 12.62 31.94 -1.66
CA LEU A 378 13.12 31.96 -0.28
C LEU A 378 12.09 32.52 0.70
N LYS A 379 11.37 33.58 0.33
CA LYS A 379 10.28 34.12 1.15
C LYS A 379 9.20 33.08 1.41
N SER A 380 8.74 32.39 0.36
CA SER A 380 7.74 31.32 0.47
C SER A 380 8.26 30.15 1.31
N PHE A 381 9.51 29.75 1.06
CA PHE A 381 10.20 28.68 1.79
C PHE A 381 10.28 28.96 3.30
N ILE A 382 10.67 30.18 3.72
CA ILE A 382 10.71 30.55 5.14
C ILE A 382 9.34 30.37 5.81
N VAL A 383 8.25 30.75 5.12
CA VAL A 383 6.88 30.53 5.62
C VAL A 383 6.59 29.04 5.80
N TYR A 384 7.08 28.16 4.92
CA TYR A 384 6.89 26.72 5.04
C TYR A 384 7.68 26.13 6.21
N VAL A 385 8.93 26.56 6.41
CA VAL A 385 9.74 26.15 7.57
C VAL A 385 9.10 26.62 8.88
N ASP A 386 8.59 27.86 8.92
CA ASP A 386 7.87 28.37 10.08
C ASP A 386 6.61 27.54 10.38
N ARG A 387 5.89 27.02 9.37
CA ARG A 387 4.77 26.09 9.59
C ARG A 387 5.22 24.77 10.21
N VAL A 388 6.34 24.20 9.76
CA VAL A 388 6.90 22.97 10.36
C VAL A 388 7.27 23.22 11.81
N LEU A 389 7.97 24.31 12.12
CA LEU A 389 8.35 24.65 13.50
C LEU A 389 7.16 24.86 14.45
N ASN A 390 6.02 25.25 13.90
CA ASN A 390 4.78 25.46 14.66
C ASN A 390 3.88 24.21 14.74
N ALA A 391 4.22 23.12 14.04
CA ALA A 391 3.50 21.85 14.13
C ALA A 391 3.58 21.31 15.57
N PRO A 392 2.51 20.69 16.11
CA PRO A 392 2.49 20.12 17.45
C PRO A 392 3.68 19.20 17.72
N GLU A 393 4.00 18.31 16.80
CA GLU A 393 5.06 17.30 16.93
C GLU A 393 6.44 17.95 17.03
N MET A 394 6.67 19.04 16.30
CA MET A 394 7.91 19.83 16.39
C MET A 394 8.00 20.66 17.67
N ARG A 395 6.86 20.95 18.33
CA ARG A 395 6.85 21.59 19.66
C ARG A 395 7.11 20.58 20.77
N ASP A 396 6.54 19.38 20.65
CA ASP A 396 6.78 18.28 21.58
C ASP A 396 8.23 17.80 21.48
N ALA A 397 8.76 17.72 20.26
CA ALA A 397 10.17 17.41 19.99
C ALA A 397 11.15 18.36 20.69
N GLN A 398 10.80 19.64 20.90
CA GLN A 398 11.67 20.61 21.59
C GLN A 398 11.89 20.30 23.07
N GLN A 399 11.19 19.30 23.63
CA GLN A 399 11.29 18.91 25.03
C GLN A 399 11.72 17.45 25.20
N GLY A 400 12.13 16.77 24.11
CA GLY A 400 12.42 15.32 24.12
C GLY A 400 13.43 14.89 23.07
N GLU A 401 13.34 13.63 22.63
CA GLU A 401 14.31 12.98 21.72
C GLU A 401 14.43 13.64 20.33
N GLY A 402 13.45 14.48 19.95
CA GLY A 402 13.46 15.24 18.71
C GLY A 402 14.10 16.64 18.79
N GLU A 403 14.74 17.00 19.91
CA GLU A 403 15.28 18.35 20.12
C GLU A 403 16.33 18.72 19.05
N SER A 404 17.19 17.77 18.69
CA SER A 404 18.20 17.95 17.65
C SER A 404 17.60 18.29 16.28
N VAL A 405 16.48 17.65 15.92
CA VAL A 405 15.73 17.94 14.70
C VAL A 405 15.17 19.35 14.75
N ALA A 406 14.55 19.74 15.88
CA ALA A 406 14.02 21.09 16.05
C ALA A 406 15.09 22.18 15.97
N ILE A 407 16.28 21.93 16.52
CA ILE A 407 17.44 22.83 16.40
C ILE A 407 17.87 22.95 14.93
N ALA A 408 18.04 21.84 14.22
CA ALA A 408 18.46 21.85 12.81
C ALA A 408 17.50 22.64 11.91
N VAL A 409 16.18 22.50 12.14
CA VAL A 409 15.16 23.27 11.39
C VAL A 409 15.19 24.77 11.74
N LYS A 410 15.44 25.14 13.01
CA LYS A 410 15.62 26.54 13.43
C LYS A 410 16.88 27.17 12.82
N GLU A 411 17.98 26.42 12.76
CA GLU A 411 19.21 26.85 12.11
C GLU A 411 18.99 27.08 10.61
N LEU A 412 18.29 26.16 9.93
CA LEU A 412 17.93 26.32 8.53
C LEU A 412 17.10 27.60 8.29
N ARG A 413 16.11 27.84 9.14
CA ARG A 413 15.28 29.05 9.08
C ARG A 413 16.13 30.32 9.18
N THR A 414 17.09 30.35 10.09
CA THR A 414 18.03 31.46 10.26
C THR A 414 18.90 31.63 9.01
N ALA A 415 19.51 30.55 8.52
CA ALA A 415 20.37 30.59 7.34
C ALA A 415 19.64 31.07 6.08
N ALA A 416 18.37 30.69 5.91
CA ALA A 416 17.54 31.16 4.80
C ALA A 416 17.17 32.64 4.91
N SER A 417 16.94 33.13 6.13
CA SER A 417 16.70 34.55 6.39
C SER A 417 17.93 35.39 6.04
N ASP A 418 19.12 34.97 6.49
CA ASP A 418 20.39 35.63 6.17
C ASP A 418 20.67 35.66 4.66
N MET A 419 20.35 34.57 3.95
CA MET A 419 20.48 34.50 2.50
C MET A 419 19.51 35.45 1.80
N LEU A 420 18.26 35.53 2.25
CA LEU A 420 17.27 36.45 1.72
C LEU A 420 17.71 37.91 1.89
N GLU A 421 18.22 38.29 3.07
CA GLU A 421 18.73 39.65 3.34
C GLU A 421 19.90 40.04 2.42
N LYS A 422 20.80 39.09 2.13
CA LYS A 422 21.91 39.30 1.19
C LYS A 422 21.40 39.56 -0.23
N LEU A 423 20.40 38.78 -0.69
CA LEU A 423 19.82 38.97 -2.02
C LEU A 423 19.14 40.34 -2.15
N VAL A 424 18.36 40.75 -1.16
CA VAL A 424 17.69 42.07 -1.14
C VAL A 424 18.73 43.20 -1.13
N SER A 425 19.78 43.08 -0.31
CA SER A 425 20.84 44.08 -0.22
C SER A 425 21.61 44.23 -1.54
N SER A 426 21.84 43.13 -2.27
CA SER A 426 22.56 43.15 -3.55
C SER A 426 21.81 43.89 -4.68
N GLN A 427 20.47 43.90 -4.64
CA GLN A 427 19.65 44.59 -5.64
C GLN A 427 19.57 46.11 -5.39
N GLY A 428 19.70 46.55 -4.14
CA GLY A 428 19.62 47.98 -3.77
C GLY A 428 20.83 48.83 -4.17
N VAL A 429 21.93 48.22 -4.63
CA VAL A 429 23.19 48.92 -4.95
C VAL A 429 23.27 49.36 -6.43
N VAL A 430 22.34 48.95 -7.29
CA VAL A 430 22.44 49.16 -8.76
C VAL A 430 21.77 50.47 -9.25
N THR A 431 21.24 51.32 -8.37
CA THR A 431 20.60 52.58 -8.78
C THR A 431 21.26 53.82 -8.17
N SER A 432 22.33 54.31 -8.80
CA SER A 432 22.69 55.74 -8.83
C SER A 432 23.63 56.00 -10.02
N PRO A 433 23.14 56.61 -11.12
CA PRO A 433 23.99 57.32 -12.07
C PRO A 433 24.58 58.60 -11.48
#